data_AF-A0A932G9S8-F1
#
_entry.id   AF-A0A932G9S8-F1
#
_cell.length_a   1.000
_cell.length_b   1.000
_cell.length_c   1.000
_cell.angle_alpha   90.00
_cell.angle_beta   90.00
_cell.angle_gamma   90.00
#
_symmetry.space_group_name_H-M   'P 1'
#
loop_
_entity.id
_entity.type
_entity.pdbx_description
1 polymer ?
#
loop_
_entity_poly.entity_id
_entity_poly.type
_entity_poly.pdbx_seq_one_letter_code
_entity_poly.pdbx_strand_id
1 'polypeptide(L)'
;MTSAELHPFYEGLVRRIHASGGLCAITSGLACVHFDVAETTKDCDLLCHPTAFRQLLELLATTQVEGFTCRYRGNLSPPLDDRWHRGGWTSHFEWGRGPEAVTLDVFGRALRGSAPWEDELAGLYVNPHIVCEMKRTNRDKDWSFITALGMRMVRTGDDRGWLHIFHSAAFEDLLRDHACPAEMVRLRPALELAVQRDPRVDGALNAERKLWEKLDDLRIRIYERPLRVYMVAVRKARIPEAAPLREQHETRVQCALDHLPMAPLGDYGVERHVEEARRWLVESGTVPGDALQWLPDVSRNFSYLTP
;
A
#
# COMPACT_ATOMS: atom_id res chain seq x y z
N MET A 1 -10.96 20.58 8.91
CA MET A 1 -11.62 20.45 7.59
C MET A 1 -12.70 19.39 7.68
N THR A 2 -13.82 19.57 6.98
CA THR A 2 -14.88 18.55 6.90
C THR A 2 -14.50 17.43 5.92
N SER A 3 -15.14 16.26 6.04
CA SER A 3 -14.92 15.14 5.11
C SER A 3 -15.19 15.51 3.65
N ALA A 4 -16.13 16.43 3.40
CA ALA A 4 -16.47 16.91 2.06
C ALA A 4 -15.39 17.81 1.44
N GLU A 5 -14.59 18.48 2.28
CA GLU A 5 -13.51 19.37 1.84
C GLU A 5 -12.18 18.64 1.67
N LEU A 6 -11.95 17.56 2.43
CA LEU A 6 -10.72 16.77 2.39
C LEU A 6 -10.45 16.20 1.00
N HIS A 7 -11.48 15.69 0.35
CA HIS A 7 -11.34 15.02 -0.94
C HIS A 7 -10.91 16.00 -2.06
N PRO A 8 -11.60 17.15 -2.29
CA PRO A 8 -11.12 18.19 -3.19
C PRO A 8 -9.72 18.72 -2.87
N PHE A 9 -9.35 18.78 -1.59
CA PHE A 9 -8.01 19.22 -1.18
C PHE A 9 -6.92 18.27 -1.69
N TYR A 10 -7.05 16.95 -1.45
CA TYR A 10 -6.06 15.98 -1.90
C TYR A 10 -5.99 15.90 -3.42
N GLU A 11 -7.12 15.95 -4.11
CA GLU A 11 -7.13 16.04 -5.58
C GLU A 11 -6.44 17.31 -6.08
N GLY A 12 -6.63 18.43 -5.37
CA GLY A 12 -5.93 19.69 -5.64
C GLY A 12 -4.41 19.57 -5.54
N LEU A 13 -3.90 18.81 -4.56
CA LEU A 13 -2.46 18.51 -4.47
C LEU A 13 -1.97 17.72 -5.69
N VAL A 14 -2.68 16.64 -6.06
CA VAL A 14 -2.29 15.80 -7.21
C VAL A 14 -2.31 16.61 -8.50
N ARG A 15 -3.38 17.39 -8.76
CA ARG A 15 -3.49 18.25 -9.95
C ARG A 15 -2.31 19.23 -10.06
N ARG A 16 -1.88 19.82 -8.94
CA ARG A 16 -0.73 20.75 -8.93
C ARG A 16 0.59 20.05 -9.26
N ILE A 17 0.78 18.83 -8.78
CA ILE A 17 1.97 18.05 -9.14
C ILE A 17 1.96 17.69 -10.63
N HIS A 18 0.84 17.18 -11.14
CA HIS A 18 0.66 16.90 -12.57
C HIS A 18 0.91 18.13 -13.45
N ALA A 19 0.39 19.29 -13.06
CA ALA A 19 0.60 20.55 -13.79
C ALA A 19 2.07 20.99 -13.86
N SER A 20 2.92 20.49 -12.96
CA SER A 20 4.37 20.71 -12.97
C SER A 20 5.18 19.57 -13.62
N GLY A 21 4.49 18.63 -14.28
CA GLY A 21 5.08 17.47 -14.95
C GLY A 21 5.46 16.32 -14.01
N GLY A 22 5.09 16.41 -12.73
CA GLY A 22 5.31 15.33 -11.76
C GLY A 22 4.21 14.28 -11.82
N LEU A 23 4.52 13.07 -11.35
CA LEU A 23 3.60 11.94 -11.31
C LEU A 23 3.27 11.58 -9.85
N CYS A 24 2.03 11.80 -9.43
CA CYS A 24 1.48 11.20 -8.22
C CYS A 24 0.02 10.76 -8.46
N ALA A 25 -0.54 9.92 -7.60
CA ALA A 25 -1.92 9.48 -7.64
C ALA A 25 -2.44 9.08 -6.26
N ILE A 26 -3.73 9.28 -6.02
CA ILE A 26 -4.43 8.88 -4.79
C ILE A 26 -4.66 7.37 -4.79
N THR A 27 -4.46 6.74 -3.64
CA THR A 27 -4.66 5.29 -3.42
C THR A 27 -5.45 4.99 -2.13
N SER A 28 -5.59 3.70 -1.81
CA SER A 28 -6.11 3.19 -0.52
C SER A 28 -7.51 3.74 -0.18
N GLY A 29 -7.74 4.28 1.02
CA GLY A 29 -9.06 4.63 1.54
C GLY A 29 -9.80 5.65 0.67
N LEU A 30 -9.11 6.69 0.18
CA LEU A 30 -9.76 7.71 -0.64
C LEU A 30 -10.07 7.21 -2.05
N ALA A 31 -9.23 6.31 -2.59
CA ALA A 31 -9.55 5.59 -3.82
C ALA A 31 -10.74 4.64 -3.64
N CYS A 32 -10.86 3.97 -2.49
CA CYS A 32 -12.04 3.16 -2.17
C CYS A 32 -13.34 3.98 -2.14
N VAL A 33 -13.30 5.24 -1.66
CA VAL A 33 -14.44 6.16 -1.75
C VAL A 33 -14.72 6.52 -3.22
N HIS A 34 -13.68 6.87 -3.98
CA HIS A 34 -13.82 7.21 -5.41
C HIS A 34 -14.41 6.06 -6.26
N PHE A 35 -14.12 4.81 -5.91
CA PHE A 35 -14.65 3.63 -6.61
C PHE A 35 -15.95 3.07 -6.00
N ASP A 36 -16.61 3.82 -5.12
CA ASP A 36 -17.90 3.49 -4.49
C ASP A 36 -17.89 2.19 -3.67
N VAL A 37 -16.74 1.80 -3.10
CA VAL A 37 -16.65 0.63 -2.21
C VAL A 37 -16.53 1.02 -0.74
N ALA A 38 -16.41 2.31 -0.43
CA ALA A 38 -16.42 2.87 0.91
C ALA A 38 -17.18 4.21 0.92
N GLU A 39 -17.80 4.55 2.05
CA GLU A 39 -18.58 5.80 2.16
C GLU A 39 -17.70 7.02 2.45
N THR A 40 -16.73 6.89 3.38
CA THR A 40 -15.87 8.00 3.81
C THR A 40 -14.48 7.52 4.22
N THR A 41 -13.51 8.44 4.22
CA THR A 41 -12.20 8.26 4.83
C THR A 41 -11.69 9.61 5.36
N LYS A 42 -10.86 9.58 6.40
CA LYS A 42 -10.14 10.77 6.91
C LYS A 42 -8.68 10.82 6.46
N ASP A 43 -8.12 9.67 6.11
CA ASP A 43 -6.72 9.52 5.71
C ASP A 43 -6.60 9.55 4.17
N CYS A 44 -5.50 10.11 3.69
CA CYS A 44 -5.11 10.05 2.29
C CYS A 44 -3.74 9.42 2.13
N ASP A 45 -3.68 8.44 1.25
CA ASP A 45 -2.45 7.80 0.80
C ASP A 45 -2.18 8.25 -0.65
N LEU A 46 -0.96 8.70 -0.93
CA LEU A 46 -0.48 9.04 -2.27
C LEU A 46 0.62 8.08 -2.69
N LEU A 47 0.49 7.50 -3.88
CA LEU A 47 1.64 7.03 -4.63
C LEU A 47 2.24 8.22 -5.36
N CYS A 48 3.54 8.46 -5.19
CA CYS A 48 4.23 9.53 -5.90
C CYS A 48 5.56 9.04 -6.45
N HIS A 49 5.81 9.33 -7.71
CA HIS A 49 7.03 8.89 -8.37
C HIS A 49 8.23 9.65 -7.78
N PRO A 50 9.38 9.00 -7.57
CA PRO A 50 10.51 9.65 -6.91
C PRO A 50 11.01 10.93 -7.60
N THR A 51 10.86 11.04 -8.92
CA THR A 51 11.22 12.27 -9.66
C THR A 51 10.37 13.48 -9.27
N ALA A 52 9.19 13.27 -8.69
CA ALA A 52 8.28 14.31 -8.22
C ALA A 52 8.45 14.64 -6.72
N PHE A 53 9.29 13.93 -5.96
CA PHE A 53 9.44 14.16 -4.51
C PHE A 53 9.88 15.58 -4.15
N ARG A 54 10.81 16.17 -4.91
CA ARG A 54 11.21 17.56 -4.68
C ARG A 54 10.00 18.49 -4.87
N GLN A 55 9.29 18.37 -5.98
CA GLN A 55 8.12 19.19 -6.27
C GLN A 55 7.03 19.02 -5.20
N LEU A 56 6.79 17.79 -4.76
CA LEU A 56 5.84 17.49 -3.69
C LEU A 56 6.26 18.14 -2.38
N LEU A 57 7.52 18.01 -1.97
CA LEU A 57 8.01 18.64 -0.74
C LEU A 57 7.85 20.17 -0.77
N GLU A 58 8.10 20.81 -1.92
CA GLU A 58 7.94 22.26 -2.11
C GLU A 58 6.47 22.69 -2.05
N LEU A 59 5.58 21.91 -2.67
CA LEU A 59 4.14 22.13 -2.58
C LEU A 59 3.65 21.98 -1.13
N LEU A 60 4.05 20.91 -0.44
CA LEU A 60 3.66 20.67 0.95
C LEU A 60 4.19 21.79 1.88
N ALA A 61 5.43 22.23 1.69
CA ALA A 61 6.05 23.27 2.51
C ALA A 61 5.33 24.63 2.43
N THR A 62 4.63 24.90 1.32
CA THR A 62 3.88 26.15 1.09
C THR A 62 2.38 25.98 1.30
N THR A 63 1.89 24.75 1.45
CA THR A 63 0.47 24.47 1.66
C THR A 63 0.10 24.66 3.13
N GLN A 64 -0.96 25.45 3.36
CA GLN A 64 -1.57 25.61 4.67
C GLN A 64 -2.99 25.05 4.68
N VAL A 65 -3.38 24.47 5.82
CA VAL A 65 -4.74 24.00 6.08
C VAL A 65 -5.18 24.62 7.39
N GLU A 66 -6.26 25.42 7.37
CA GLU A 66 -6.81 26.07 8.57
C GLU A 66 -5.75 26.88 9.35
N GLY A 67 -4.82 27.51 8.64
CA GLY A 67 -3.71 28.29 9.21
C GLY A 67 -2.52 27.45 9.70
N PHE A 68 -2.62 26.12 9.70
CA PHE A 68 -1.50 25.23 10.02
C PHE A 68 -0.61 24.99 8.80
N THR A 69 0.70 25.02 9.01
CA THR A 69 1.70 24.60 8.01
C THR A 69 1.90 23.09 8.03
N CYS A 70 2.31 22.53 6.89
CA CYS A 70 2.65 21.12 6.79
C CYS A 70 3.91 20.80 7.60
N ARG A 71 3.92 19.62 8.24
CA ARG A 71 5.08 19.08 8.95
C ARG A 71 5.14 17.56 8.81
N TYR A 72 6.29 16.99 9.12
CA TYR A 72 6.39 15.54 9.27
C TYR A 72 5.59 15.06 10.49
N ARG A 73 4.85 13.96 10.33
CA ARG A 73 4.06 13.34 11.40
C ARG A 73 4.97 12.57 12.36
N GLY A 74 5.16 13.10 13.57
CA GLY A 74 5.94 12.48 14.63
C GLY A 74 7.41 12.21 14.28
N ASN A 75 8.11 11.41 15.07
CA ASN A 75 9.54 11.11 14.85
C ASN A 75 9.77 9.85 14.00
N LEU A 76 8.71 9.09 13.71
CA LEU A 76 8.76 7.80 13.01
C LEU A 76 8.72 7.93 11.48
N SER A 77 8.66 9.15 10.94
CA SER A 77 8.50 9.35 9.49
C SER A 77 9.87 9.40 8.80
N PRO A 78 10.25 8.44 7.94
CA PRO A 78 11.37 8.57 7.00
C PRO A 78 11.33 9.86 6.18
N PRO A 79 12.46 10.32 5.63
CA PRO A 79 12.48 11.43 4.69
C PRO A 79 11.82 11.05 3.36
N LEU A 80 11.27 12.06 2.66
CA LEU A 80 10.69 11.94 1.33
C LEU A 80 11.82 11.92 0.29
N ASP A 81 12.53 10.81 0.23
CA ASP A 81 13.74 10.66 -0.56
C ASP A 81 13.79 9.26 -1.21
N ASP A 82 14.17 9.25 -2.49
CA ASP A 82 14.16 8.10 -3.38
C ASP A 82 14.94 6.90 -2.80
N ARG A 83 16.07 7.16 -2.14
CA ARG A 83 16.94 6.11 -1.59
C ARG A 83 16.19 5.16 -0.67
N TRP A 84 15.33 5.69 0.20
CA TRP A 84 14.56 4.90 1.16
C TRP A 84 13.21 4.48 0.59
N HIS A 85 12.54 5.32 -0.19
CA HIS A 85 11.25 4.98 -0.78
C HIS A 85 11.34 3.80 -1.77
N ARG A 86 12.46 3.63 -2.48
CA ARG A 86 12.72 2.44 -3.32
C ARG A 86 12.68 1.14 -2.52
N GLY A 87 13.17 1.18 -1.28
CA GLY A 87 13.16 0.05 -0.36
C GLY A 87 11.88 -0.04 0.47
N GLY A 88 10.81 0.64 0.09
CA GLY A 88 9.49 0.48 0.70
C GLY A 88 9.25 1.29 1.98
N TRP A 89 10.10 2.27 2.29
CA TRP A 89 9.81 3.28 3.31
C TRP A 89 8.75 4.28 2.83
N THR A 90 8.01 4.86 3.78
CA THR A 90 6.91 5.80 3.54
C THR A 90 7.12 7.09 4.32
N SER A 91 6.71 8.21 3.73
CA SER A 91 6.78 9.52 4.39
C SER A 91 5.39 9.97 4.81
N HIS A 92 5.26 10.35 6.07
CA HIS A 92 4.01 10.77 6.70
C HIS A 92 4.06 12.25 7.07
N PHE A 93 3.02 12.99 6.68
CA PHE A 93 2.85 14.41 6.89
C PHE A 93 1.52 14.72 7.58
N GLU A 94 1.46 15.88 8.23
CA GLU A 94 0.23 16.37 8.84
C GLU A 94 0.15 17.90 8.80
N TRP A 95 -1.08 18.42 8.82
CA TRP A 95 -1.41 19.80 9.12
C TRP A 95 -2.25 19.85 10.40
N GLY A 96 -1.77 20.60 11.40
CA GLY A 96 -2.39 20.66 12.72
C GLY A 96 -1.85 19.61 13.69
N ARG A 97 -2.62 19.34 14.76
CA ARG A 97 -2.28 18.38 15.82
C ARG A 97 -3.48 17.58 16.28
N GLY A 98 -3.23 16.34 16.69
CA GLY A 98 -4.23 15.49 17.33
C GLY A 98 -5.18 14.82 16.33
N PRO A 99 -6.33 14.31 16.80
CA PRO A 99 -7.22 13.45 16.01
C PRO A 99 -7.85 14.11 14.78
N GLU A 100 -7.93 15.45 14.76
CA GLU A 100 -8.51 16.23 13.67
C GLU A 100 -7.45 16.77 12.69
N ALA A 101 -6.18 16.39 12.86
CA ALA A 101 -5.13 16.77 11.94
C ALA A 101 -5.41 16.18 10.55
N VAL A 102 -5.22 16.98 9.51
CA VAL A 102 -5.26 16.51 8.13
C VAL A 102 -3.95 15.75 7.89
N THR A 103 -4.01 14.49 7.46
CA THR A 103 -2.81 13.64 7.33
C THR A 103 -2.61 13.14 5.90
N LEU A 104 -1.35 13.02 5.51
CA LEU A 104 -0.96 12.55 4.20
C LEU A 104 0.17 11.53 4.32
N ASP A 105 -0.06 10.34 3.79
CA ASP A 105 0.93 9.28 3.71
C ASP A 105 1.41 9.13 2.26
N VAL A 106 2.72 9.19 2.04
CA VAL A 106 3.33 9.18 0.71
C VAL A 106 4.18 7.93 0.54
N PHE A 107 3.89 7.21 -0.52
CA PHE A 107 4.54 5.98 -0.97
C PHE A 107 5.29 6.28 -2.25
N GLY A 108 6.55 5.84 -2.35
CA GLY A 108 7.27 5.88 -3.63
C GLY A 108 6.93 4.70 -4.54
N ARG A 109 6.34 3.66 -3.98
CA ARG A 109 6.00 2.39 -4.63
C ARG A 109 4.74 1.79 -4.02
N ALA A 110 4.00 1.03 -4.82
CA ALA A 110 2.90 0.21 -4.32
C ALA A 110 3.49 -0.95 -3.50
N LEU A 111 3.39 -0.87 -2.17
CA LEU A 111 3.88 -1.94 -1.29
C LEU A 111 3.04 -3.20 -1.56
N ARG A 112 3.64 -4.23 -2.19
CA ARG A 112 3.01 -5.46 -2.71
C ARG A 112 2.45 -5.34 -4.13
N GLY A 113 2.74 -4.27 -4.85
CA GLY A 113 2.42 -4.15 -6.28
C GLY A 113 3.15 -5.22 -7.10
N SER A 114 2.47 -5.85 -8.05
CA SER A 114 3.10 -6.79 -8.99
C SER A 114 3.66 -6.12 -10.24
N ALA A 115 3.33 -4.85 -10.47
CA ALA A 115 3.76 -4.05 -11.61
C ALA A 115 4.09 -2.61 -11.19
N PRO A 116 4.80 -1.84 -12.04
CA PRO A 116 4.91 -0.39 -11.90
C PRO A 116 3.52 0.25 -11.83
N TRP A 117 3.25 1.04 -10.80
CA TRP A 117 1.94 1.66 -10.58
C TRP A 117 1.74 2.89 -11.49
N GLU A 118 2.84 3.41 -12.03
CA GLU A 118 2.90 4.57 -12.92
C GLU A 118 2.13 4.35 -14.23
N ASP A 119 2.05 3.09 -14.67
CA ASP A 119 1.31 2.67 -15.87
C ASP A 119 -0.17 2.37 -15.56
N GLU A 120 -0.56 2.41 -14.29
CA GLU A 120 -1.86 1.97 -13.78
C GLU A 120 -2.66 3.13 -13.17
N LEU A 121 -2.81 4.22 -13.94
CA LEU A 121 -3.57 5.39 -13.52
C LEU A 121 -5.04 5.37 -13.96
N ALA A 122 -5.91 5.90 -13.12
CA ALA A 122 -7.31 6.20 -13.37
C ALA A 122 -7.57 7.69 -13.05
N GLY A 123 -7.08 8.58 -13.92
CA GLY A 123 -7.13 10.03 -13.71
C GLY A 123 -6.21 10.48 -12.56
N LEU A 124 -6.79 10.93 -11.45
CA LEU A 124 -6.05 11.37 -10.26
C LEU A 124 -5.78 10.22 -9.26
N TYR A 125 -6.32 9.04 -9.53
CA TYR A 125 -6.24 7.85 -8.68
C TYR A 125 -5.37 6.81 -9.36
N VAL A 126 -4.81 5.89 -8.56
CA VAL A 126 -4.33 4.63 -9.12
C VAL A 126 -5.52 3.72 -9.42
N ASN A 127 -5.36 2.83 -10.39
CA ASN A 127 -6.43 1.94 -10.79
C ASN A 127 -6.81 0.97 -9.64
N PRO A 128 -8.01 0.36 -9.69
CA PRO A 128 -8.47 -0.58 -8.68
C PRO A 128 -7.53 -1.80 -8.46
N HIS A 129 -6.82 -2.26 -9.49
CA HIS A 129 -5.86 -3.37 -9.37
C HIS A 129 -4.76 -3.04 -8.36
N ILE A 130 -4.12 -1.86 -8.50
CA ILE A 130 -3.07 -1.42 -7.57
C ILE A 130 -3.62 -1.16 -6.17
N VAL A 131 -4.82 -0.58 -6.04
CA VAL A 131 -5.47 -0.40 -4.73
C VAL A 131 -5.65 -1.74 -4.02
N CYS A 132 -6.15 -2.76 -4.73
CA CYS A 132 -6.31 -4.11 -4.18
C CYS A 132 -4.98 -4.71 -3.70
N GLU A 133 -3.91 -4.59 -4.50
CA GLU A 133 -2.60 -5.13 -4.12
C GLU A 133 -2.03 -4.44 -2.88
N MET A 134 -2.11 -3.11 -2.81
CA MET A 134 -1.65 -2.35 -1.63
C MET A 134 -2.44 -2.68 -0.37
N LYS A 135 -3.72 -3.04 -0.53
CA LYS A 135 -4.63 -3.40 0.57
C LYS A 135 -4.50 -4.84 1.07
N ARG A 136 -3.63 -5.68 0.51
CA ARG A 136 -3.29 -7.02 1.03
C ARG A 136 -2.49 -6.91 2.34
N THR A 137 -3.12 -6.38 3.38
CA THR A 137 -2.55 -6.10 4.70
C THR A 137 -3.01 -7.13 5.72
N ASN A 138 -2.51 -7.02 6.95
CA ASN A 138 -3.01 -7.78 8.10
C ASN A 138 -4.34 -7.25 8.68
N ARG A 139 -4.99 -6.25 8.08
CA ARG A 139 -6.24 -5.66 8.57
C ARG A 139 -7.45 -6.37 7.97
N ASP A 140 -8.27 -6.97 8.83
CA ASP A 140 -9.48 -7.72 8.41
C ASP A 140 -10.42 -6.91 7.49
N LYS A 141 -10.66 -5.63 7.84
CA LYS A 141 -11.54 -4.74 7.06
C LYS A 141 -11.08 -4.49 5.62
N ASP A 142 -9.80 -4.65 5.29
CA ASP A 142 -9.32 -4.36 3.94
C ASP A 142 -9.78 -5.43 2.94
N TRP A 143 -10.00 -6.68 3.37
CA TRP A 143 -10.33 -7.81 2.51
C TRP A 143 -11.70 -7.72 1.84
N SER A 144 -12.68 -7.10 2.52
CA SER A 144 -13.99 -6.82 1.92
C SER A 144 -13.89 -5.77 0.81
N PHE A 145 -13.09 -4.72 1.00
CA PHE A 145 -12.83 -3.72 -0.03
C PHE A 145 -12.11 -4.30 -1.24
N ILE A 146 -11.09 -5.15 -1.01
CA ILE A 146 -10.36 -5.85 -2.08
C ILE A 146 -11.33 -6.69 -2.92
N THR A 147 -12.21 -7.46 -2.26
CA THR A 147 -13.22 -8.27 -2.96
C THR A 147 -14.21 -7.41 -3.74
N ALA A 148 -14.74 -6.34 -3.13
CA ALA A 148 -15.70 -5.45 -3.80
C ALA A 148 -15.10 -4.77 -5.04
N LEU A 149 -13.85 -4.30 -4.95
CA LEU A 149 -13.12 -3.75 -6.08
C LEU A 149 -12.86 -4.80 -7.16
N GLY A 150 -12.43 -6.01 -6.77
CA GLY A 150 -12.24 -7.13 -7.70
C GLY A 150 -13.51 -7.48 -8.46
N MET A 151 -14.66 -7.51 -7.79
CA MET A 151 -15.95 -7.72 -8.45
C MET A 151 -16.31 -6.61 -9.43
N ARG A 152 -16.07 -5.35 -9.06
CA ARG A 152 -16.28 -4.20 -9.95
C ARG A 152 -15.41 -4.31 -11.20
N MET A 153 -14.13 -4.62 -11.04
CA MET A 153 -13.17 -4.79 -12.15
C MET A 153 -13.67 -5.81 -13.17
N VAL A 154 -14.06 -7.01 -12.73
CA VAL A 154 -14.59 -8.07 -13.63
C VAL A 154 -15.81 -7.57 -14.38
N ARG A 155 -16.77 -6.95 -13.68
CA ARG A 155 -18.00 -6.43 -14.30
C ARG A 155 -17.75 -5.29 -15.30
N THR A 156 -16.65 -4.56 -15.15
CA THR A 156 -16.22 -3.51 -16.08
C THR A 156 -15.24 -3.99 -17.14
N GLY A 157 -14.97 -5.30 -17.23
CA GLY A 157 -14.12 -5.90 -18.26
C GLY A 157 -12.61 -5.91 -17.95
N ASP A 158 -12.20 -5.66 -16.70
CA ASP A 158 -10.81 -5.87 -16.26
C ASP A 158 -10.69 -7.23 -15.56
N ASP A 159 -10.19 -8.21 -16.32
CA ASP A 159 -10.02 -9.60 -15.88
C ASP A 159 -9.10 -9.75 -14.66
N ARG A 160 -8.22 -8.78 -14.39
CA ARG A 160 -7.35 -8.84 -13.21
C ARG A 160 -8.15 -8.77 -11.90
N GLY A 161 -9.43 -8.39 -11.96
CA GLY A 161 -10.36 -8.43 -10.84
C GLY A 161 -10.50 -9.82 -10.22
N TRP A 162 -10.34 -10.90 -11.00
CA TRP A 162 -10.38 -12.28 -10.49
C TRP A 162 -9.28 -12.56 -9.46
N LEU A 163 -8.14 -11.87 -9.54
CA LEU A 163 -7.02 -12.01 -8.59
C LEU A 163 -7.33 -11.40 -7.21
N HIS A 164 -8.43 -10.66 -7.09
CA HIS A 164 -8.75 -9.84 -5.92
C HIS A 164 -10.05 -10.24 -5.21
N ILE A 165 -10.62 -11.39 -5.55
CA ILE A 165 -11.84 -11.89 -4.90
C ILE A 165 -11.46 -12.93 -3.83
N PHE A 166 -11.81 -12.70 -2.57
CA PHE A 166 -11.43 -13.60 -1.46
C PHE A 166 -12.63 -14.26 -0.77
N HIS A 167 -13.80 -14.21 -1.39
CA HIS A 167 -15.02 -14.87 -0.91
C HIS A 167 -15.60 -15.78 -1.99
N SER A 168 -15.89 -17.04 -1.66
CA SER A 168 -16.50 -18.02 -2.57
C SER A 168 -17.82 -17.54 -3.16
N ALA A 169 -18.71 -17.00 -2.34
CA ALA A 169 -20.00 -16.47 -2.79
C ALA A 169 -19.86 -15.38 -3.88
N ALA A 170 -18.79 -14.57 -3.83
CA ALA A 170 -18.51 -13.57 -4.85
C ALA A 170 -18.05 -14.20 -6.18
N PHE A 171 -17.33 -15.33 -6.14
CA PHE A 171 -17.03 -16.10 -7.35
C PHE A 171 -18.28 -16.72 -7.94
N GLU A 172 -19.15 -17.33 -7.13
CA GLU A 172 -20.39 -17.94 -7.60
C GLU A 172 -21.33 -16.92 -8.25
N ASP A 173 -21.33 -15.68 -7.76
CA ASP A 173 -22.04 -14.58 -8.39
C ASP A 173 -21.46 -14.26 -9.78
N LEU A 174 -20.16 -13.96 -9.85
CA LEU A 174 -19.54 -13.54 -11.11
C LEU A 174 -19.47 -14.64 -12.17
N LEU A 175 -19.24 -15.89 -11.77
CA LEU A 175 -19.13 -17.02 -12.70
C LEU A 175 -20.46 -17.37 -13.41
N ARG A 176 -21.58 -16.76 -12.99
CA ARG A 176 -22.85 -16.87 -13.73
C ARG A 176 -22.81 -16.10 -15.04
N ASP A 177 -22.18 -14.93 -15.03
CA ASP A 177 -22.24 -13.97 -16.14
C ASP A 177 -20.88 -13.76 -16.81
N HIS A 178 -19.78 -14.15 -16.16
CA HIS A 178 -18.41 -13.92 -16.62
C HIS A 178 -17.57 -15.19 -16.53
N ALA A 179 -16.84 -15.51 -17.60
CA ALA A 179 -15.85 -16.58 -17.58
C ALA A 179 -14.55 -16.09 -16.91
N CYS A 180 -13.97 -16.89 -16.03
CA CYS A 180 -12.64 -16.63 -15.48
C CYS A 180 -11.57 -17.03 -16.52
N PRO A 181 -10.70 -16.10 -16.99
CA PRO A 181 -9.67 -16.44 -17.96
C PRO A 181 -8.64 -17.42 -17.39
N ALA A 182 -8.18 -18.34 -18.24
CA ALA A 182 -7.17 -19.34 -17.86
C ALA A 182 -5.86 -18.71 -17.35
N GLU A 183 -5.52 -17.51 -17.84
CA GLU A 183 -4.36 -16.77 -17.35
C GLU A 183 -4.51 -16.36 -15.88
N MET A 184 -5.70 -15.92 -15.45
CA MET A 184 -5.94 -15.58 -14.05
C MET A 184 -5.82 -16.83 -13.17
N VAL A 185 -6.34 -17.96 -13.63
CA VAL A 185 -6.21 -19.26 -12.94
C VAL A 185 -4.74 -19.65 -12.77
N ARG A 186 -3.91 -19.49 -13.81
CA ARG A 186 -2.46 -19.74 -13.74
C ARG A 186 -1.77 -18.86 -12.71
N LEU A 187 -2.16 -17.59 -12.60
CA LEU A 187 -1.59 -16.64 -11.66
C LEU A 187 -2.05 -16.86 -10.21
N ARG A 188 -3.20 -17.51 -10.01
CA ARG A 188 -3.82 -17.74 -8.71
C ARG A 188 -4.53 -19.10 -8.68
N PRO A 189 -3.81 -20.17 -8.32
CA PRO A 189 -4.33 -21.54 -8.42
C PRO A 189 -5.63 -21.82 -7.66
N ALA A 190 -5.90 -21.10 -6.57
CA ALA A 190 -7.18 -21.18 -5.85
C ALA A 190 -8.41 -20.87 -6.75
N LEU A 191 -8.25 -20.11 -7.85
CA LEU A 191 -9.31 -19.85 -8.81
C LEU A 191 -9.75 -21.10 -9.57
N GLU A 192 -8.88 -22.09 -9.74
CA GLU A 192 -9.24 -23.35 -10.38
C GLU A 192 -10.34 -24.06 -9.59
N LEU A 193 -10.23 -24.08 -8.26
CA LEU A 193 -11.24 -24.64 -7.36
C LEU A 193 -12.57 -23.90 -7.50
N ALA A 194 -12.54 -22.56 -7.59
CA ALA A 194 -13.74 -21.76 -7.78
C ALA A 194 -14.44 -22.08 -9.11
N VAL A 195 -13.68 -22.16 -10.20
CA VAL A 195 -14.21 -22.51 -11.54
C VAL A 195 -14.81 -23.91 -11.55
N GLN A 196 -14.19 -24.86 -10.85
CA GLN A 196 -14.67 -26.25 -10.74
C GLN A 196 -15.79 -26.43 -9.71
N ARG A 197 -16.17 -25.37 -8.98
CA ARG A 197 -17.11 -25.43 -7.85
C ARG A 197 -16.70 -26.46 -6.80
N ASP A 198 -15.39 -26.57 -6.57
CA ASP A 198 -14.82 -27.50 -5.62
C ASP A 198 -15.06 -27.01 -4.18
N PRO A 199 -15.55 -27.87 -3.26
CA PRO A 199 -15.84 -27.46 -1.88
C PRO A 199 -14.60 -27.00 -1.09
N ARG A 200 -13.39 -27.24 -1.59
CA ARG A 200 -12.13 -26.80 -0.97
C ARG A 200 -11.82 -25.33 -1.22
N VAL A 201 -12.57 -24.64 -2.08
CA VAL A 201 -12.32 -23.24 -2.46
C VAL A 201 -12.19 -22.32 -1.24
N ASP A 202 -13.08 -22.41 -0.25
CA ASP A 202 -13.03 -21.56 0.95
C ASP A 202 -11.74 -21.76 1.75
N GLY A 203 -11.31 -23.01 1.88
CA GLY A 203 -10.05 -23.35 2.56
C GLY A 203 -8.84 -22.76 1.83
N ALA A 204 -8.81 -22.85 0.50
CA ALA A 204 -7.74 -22.29 -0.31
C ALA A 204 -7.70 -20.75 -0.27
N LEU A 205 -8.85 -20.09 -0.37
CA LEU A 205 -8.96 -18.63 -0.27
C LEU A 205 -8.53 -18.12 1.11
N ASN A 206 -8.94 -18.80 2.18
CA ASN A 206 -8.51 -18.48 3.52
C ASN A 206 -6.99 -18.68 3.71
N ALA A 207 -6.43 -19.78 3.18
CA ALA A 207 -4.99 -20.01 3.21
C ALA A 207 -4.19 -18.90 2.52
N GLU A 208 -4.64 -18.47 1.34
CA GLU A 208 -4.02 -17.38 0.59
C GLU A 208 -4.14 -16.04 1.34
N ARG A 209 -5.31 -15.74 1.89
CA ARG A 209 -5.49 -14.56 2.74
C ARG A 209 -4.50 -14.56 3.92
N LYS A 210 -4.38 -15.69 4.62
CA LYS A 210 -3.45 -15.85 5.75
C LYS A 210 -1.99 -15.71 5.34
N LEU A 211 -1.63 -16.16 4.13
CA LEU A 211 -0.29 -15.91 3.56
C LEU A 211 0.00 -14.41 3.48
N TRP A 212 -0.90 -13.63 2.87
CA TRP A 212 -0.72 -12.19 2.72
C TRP A 212 -0.70 -11.44 4.05
N GLU A 213 -1.59 -11.78 4.98
CA GLU A 213 -1.59 -11.22 6.34
C GLU A 213 -0.23 -11.48 7.01
N LYS A 214 0.31 -12.70 6.86
CA LYS A 214 1.60 -13.07 7.45
C LYS A 214 2.79 -12.37 6.80
N LEU A 215 2.77 -12.21 5.47
CA LEU A 215 3.78 -11.45 4.75
C LEU A 215 3.80 -10.00 5.24
N ASP A 216 2.63 -9.38 5.44
CA ASP A 216 2.59 -8.02 5.96
C ASP A 216 3.10 -7.92 7.40
N ASP A 217 2.72 -8.85 8.27
CA ASP A 217 3.23 -8.93 9.65
C ASP A 217 4.75 -9.08 9.71
N LEU A 218 5.31 -9.95 8.87
CA LEU A 218 6.76 -10.14 8.76
C LEU A 218 7.43 -8.86 8.27
N ARG A 219 6.87 -8.22 7.22
CA ARG A 219 7.38 -6.97 6.69
C ARG A 219 7.40 -5.89 7.77
N ILE A 220 6.30 -5.67 8.49
CA ILE A 220 6.24 -4.68 9.57
C ILE A 220 7.35 -4.92 10.60
N ARG A 221 7.56 -6.16 11.04
CA ARG A 221 8.62 -6.52 12.01
C ARG A 221 10.03 -6.24 11.48
N ILE A 222 10.28 -6.53 10.20
CA ILE A 222 11.58 -6.25 9.55
C ILE A 222 11.88 -4.76 9.56
N TYR A 223 10.89 -3.90 9.29
CA TYR A 223 11.08 -2.44 9.25
C TYR A 223 11.09 -1.82 10.65
N GLU A 224 10.36 -2.37 11.61
CA GLU A 224 10.23 -1.78 12.94
C GLU A 224 11.57 -1.68 13.69
N ARG A 225 12.43 -2.70 13.57
CA ARG A 225 13.72 -2.73 14.26
C ARG A 225 14.62 -1.55 13.89
N PRO A 226 14.98 -1.32 12.61
CA PRO A 226 15.77 -0.14 12.24
C PRO A 226 15.01 1.17 12.46
N LEU A 227 13.68 1.17 12.28
CA LEU A 227 12.87 2.37 12.49
C LEU A 227 12.99 2.92 13.92
N ARG A 228 13.04 2.05 14.93
CA ARG A 228 13.22 2.47 16.33
C ARG A 228 14.56 3.20 16.55
N VAL A 229 15.64 2.77 15.89
CA VAL A 229 16.96 3.42 15.99
C VAL A 229 16.91 4.80 15.35
N TYR A 230 16.39 4.88 14.12
CA TYR A 230 16.17 6.14 13.41
C TYR A 230 15.29 7.12 14.21
N MET A 231 14.19 6.67 14.78
CA MET A 231 13.29 7.50 15.60
C MET A 231 14.02 8.16 16.77
N VAL A 232 14.90 7.43 17.45
CA VAL A 232 15.69 7.96 18.56
C VAL A 232 16.65 9.05 18.06
N ALA A 233 17.27 8.86 16.89
CA ALA A 233 18.16 9.85 16.29
C ALA A 233 17.42 11.14 15.93
N VAL A 234 16.27 11.04 15.25
CA VAL A 234 15.42 12.21 14.93
C VAL A 234 14.98 12.94 16.20
N ARG A 235 14.58 12.20 17.24
CA ARG A 235 14.21 12.80 18.54
C ARG A 235 15.39 13.54 19.19
N LYS A 236 16.61 13.00 19.09
CA LYS A 236 17.83 13.62 19.63
C LYS A 236 18.26 14.86 18.86
N ALA A 237 17.92 14.97 17.57
CA ALA A 237 18.19 16.15 16.77
C ALA A 237 17.38 17.38 17.23
N ARG A 238 16.35 17.20 18.08
CA ARG A 238 15.56 18.29 18.69
C ARG A 238 15.06 19.32 17.67
N ILE A 239 14.54 18.83 16.53
CA ILE A 239 13.96 19.68 15.49
C ILE A 239 12.91 20.61 16.13
N PRO A 240 13.05 21.94 16.02
CA PRO A 240 12.08 22.87 16.59
C PRO A 240 10.68 22.61 16.04
N GLU A 241 9.67 22.77 16.90
CA GLU A 241 8.28 22.58 16.49
C GLU A 241 7.87 23.50 15.32
N ALA A 242 8.39 24.72 15.31
CA ALA A 242 8.12 25.72 14.28
C ALA A 242 9.09 25.65 13.09
N ALA A 243 9.97 24.64 13.04
CA ALA A 243 10.93 24.51 11.94
C ALA A 243 10.20 24.36 10.60
N PRO A 244 10.60 25.09 9.54
CA PRO A 244 10.05 24.91 8.21
C PRO A 244 10.18 23.46 7.72
N LEU A 245 9.25 22.99 6.90
CA LEU A 245 9.24 21.60 6.41
C LEU A 245 10.57 21.18 5.76
N ARG A 246 11.24 22.11 5.06
CA ARG A 246 12.56 21.86 4.45
C ARG A 246 13.65 21.54 5.48
N GLU A 247 13.71 22.30 6.58
CA GLU A 247 14.67 22.06 7.67
C GLU A 247 14.38 20.73 8.39
N GLN A 248 13.10 20.42 8.61
CA GLN A 248 12.68 19.11 9.13
C GLN A 248 13.14 17.98 8.20
N HIS A 249 12.97 18.16 6.89
CA HIS A 249 13.36 17.18 5.87
C HIS A 249 14.87 16.97 5.85
N GLU A 250 15.67 18.03 5.79
CA GLU A 250 17.14 17.96 5.79
C GLU A 250 17.67 17.23 7.03
N THR A 251 17.12 17.55 8.21
CA THR A 251 17.49 16.86 9.45
C THR A 251 17.15 15.37 9.39
N ARG A 252 15.98 15.01 8.84
CA ARG A 252 15.57 13.60 8.67
C ARG A 252 16.46 12.86 7.68
N VAL A 253 16.85 13.49 6.57
CA VAL A 253 17.80 12.91 5.61
C VAL A 253 19.13 12.61 6.31
N GLN A 254 19.65 13.54 7.11
CA GLN A 254 20.88 13.32 7.85
C GLN A 254 20.75 12.16 8.87
N CYS A 255 19.66 12.12 9.65
CA CYS A 255 19.42 10.99 10.55
C CYS A 255 19.27 9.65 9.80
N ALA A 256 18.63 9.66 8.64
CA ALA A 256 18.39 8.45 7.87
C ALA A 256 19.68 7.89 7.24
N LEU A 257 20.60 8.76 6.81
CA LEU A 257 21.92 8.35 6.30
C LEU A 257 22.69 7.47 7.28
N ASP A 258 22.61 7.78 8.56
CA ASP A 258 23.39 7.09 9.60
C ASP A 258 22.64 5.91 10.25
N HIS A 259 21.30 5.89 10.15
CA HIS A 259 20.48 5.01 11.00
C HIS A 259 19.37 4.24 10.29
N LEU A 260 19.06 4.56 9.04
CA LEU A 260 17.95 3.94 8.31
C LEU A 260 18.49 3.16 7.09
N PRO A 261 18.40 1.81 7.07
CA PRO A 261 18.79 1.04 5.90
C PRO A 261 17.89 1.37 4.72
N MET A 262 18.44 1.40 3.51
CA MET A 262 17.71 1.82 2.32
C MET A 262 16.61 0.82 1.94
N ALA A 263 16.88 -0.50 2.03
CA ALA A 263 15.96 -1.56 1.62
C ALA A 263 15.91 -2.72 2.64
N PRO A 264 15.27 -2.55 3.81
CA PRO A 264 15.29 -3.54 4.90
C PRO A 264 14.82 -4.93 4.49
N LEU A 265 13.76 -5.00 3.66
CA LEU A 265 13.24 -6.27 3.15
C LEU A 265 14.12 -6.88 2.06
N GLY A 266 14.77 -6.06 1.24
CA GLY A 266 15.78 -6.52 0.29
C GLY A 266 16.97 -7.15 1.02
N ASP A 267 17.48 -6.45 2.04
CA ASP A 267 18.57 -6.92 2.91
C ASP A 267 18.19 -8.20 3.69
N TYR A 268 16.91 -8.36 4.03
CA TYR A 268 16.39 -9.58 4.68
C TYR A 268 16.34 -10.79 3.74
N GLY A 269 16.14 -10.55 2.44
CA GLY A 269 15.93 -11.57 1.42
C GLY A 269 14.44 -11.87 1.20
N VAL A 270 13.98 -11.65 -0.04
CA VAL A 270 12.58 -11.90 -0.45
C VAL A 270 12.22 -13.39 -0.35
N GLU A 271 13.10 -14.28 -0.79
CA GLU A 271 12.88 -15.73 -0.73
C GLU A 271 12.67 -16.18 0.72
N ARG A 272 13.57 -15.78 1.61
CA ARG A 272 13.47 -16.03 3.05
C ARG A 272 12.15 -15.49 3.62
N HIS A 273 11.76 -14.27 3.25
CA HIS A 273 10.52 -13.66 3.70
C HIS A 273 9.28 -14.50 3.32
N VAL A 274 9.23 -14.97 2.07
CA VAL A 274 8.13 -15.79 1.55
C VAL A 274 8.13 -17.19 2.18
N GLU A 275 9.31 -17.82 2.30
CA GLU A 275 9.45 -19.14 2.92
C GLU A 275 9.04 -19.15 4.39
N GLU A 276 9.44 -18.13 5.16
CA GLU A 276 9.04 -18.01 6.58
C GLU A 276 7.53 -17.82 6.71
N ALA A 277 6.89 -17.06 5.82
CA ALA A 277 5.44 -16.90 5.82
C ALA A 277 4.73 -18.23 5.52
N ARG A 278 5.18 -18.96 4.49
CA ARG A 278 4.63 -20.28 4.13
C ARG A 278 4.81 -21.32 5.23
N ARG A 279 6.02 -21.38 5.82
CA ARG A 279 6.34 -22.30 6.91
C ARG A 279 5.45 -22.06 8.12
N TRP A 280 5.23 -20.78 8.47
CA TRP A 280 4.35 -20.42 9.59
C TRP A 280 2.92 -20.92 9.40
N LEU A 281 2.37 -20.90 8.18
CA LEU A 281 1.00 -21.40 7.92
C LEU A 281 0.84 -22.88 8.31
N VAL A 282 1.85 -23.70 8.01
CA VAL A 282 1.88 -25.13 8.32
C VAL A 282 2.14 -25.37 9.80
N GLU A 283 3.21 -24.78 10.35
CA GLU A 283 3.66 -25.01 11.73
C GLU A 283 2.66 -24.51 12.78
N SER A 284 1.92 -23.45 12.47
CA SER A 284 0.86 -22.94 13.34
C SER A 284 -0.42 -23.78 13.32
N GLY A 285 -0.53 -24.76 12.42
CA GLY A 285 -1.78 -25.49 12.18
C GLY A 285 -2.89 -24.64 11.57
N THR A 286 -2.58 -23.42 11.09
CA THR A 286 -3.57 -22.52 10.48
C THR A 286 -4.11 -23.08 9.17
N VAL A 287 -3.25 -23.77 8.41
CA VAL A 287 -3.58 -24.31 7.09
C VAL A 287 -3.01 -25.74 6.96
N PRO A 288 -3.79 -26.72 6.48
CA PRO A 288 -3.29 -28.05 6.13
C PRO A 288 -2.13 -27.98 5.10
N GLY A 289 -1.13 -28.86 5.22
CA GLY A 289 0.05 -28.81 4.36
C GLY A 289 -0.25 -28.99 2.86
N ASP A 290 -1.28 -29.76 2.53
CA ASP A 290 -1.75 -29.95 1.16
C ASP A 290 -2.39 -28.68 0.57
N ALA A 291 -2.87 -27.75 1.40
CA ALA A 291 -3.42 -26.49 0.92
C ALA A 291 -2.38 -25.48 0.41
N LEU A 292 -1.09 -25.74 0.65
CA LEU A 292 0.00 -24.93 0.09
C LEU A 292 0.07 -24.97 -1.43
N GLN A 293 -0.45 -26.03 -2.07
CA GLN A 293 -0.45 -26.19 -3.53
C GLN A 293 -1.33 -25.14 -4.23
N TRP A 294 -2.31 -24.56 -3.52
CA TRP A 294 -3.21 -23.55 -4.06
C TRP A 294 -2.74 -22.11 -3.83
N LEU A 295 -1.63 -21.92 -3.11
CA LEU A 295 -1.08 -20.60 -2.85
C LEU A 295 -0.42 -20.02 -4.11
N PRO A 296 -0.64 -18.74 -4.44
CA PRO A 296 -0.01 -18.10 -5.58
C PRO A 296 1.51 -17.96 -5.37
N ASP A 297 2.25 -17.80 -6.46
CA ASP A 297 3.60 -17.25 -6.38
C ASP A 297 3.53 -15.74 -6.11
N VAL A 298 3.89 -15.37 -4.88
CA VAL A 298 3.88 -13.99 -4.38
C VAL A 298 5.22 -13.29 -4.60
N SER A 299 6.26 -14.00 -5.05
CA SER A 299 7.63 -13.45 -5.18
C SER A 299 7.68 -12.30 -6.18
N ARG A 300 6.85 -12.37 -7.23
CA ARG A 300 6.69 -11.29 -8.23
C ARG A 300 6.29 -9.94 -7.62
N ASN A 301 5.53 -9.93 -6.52
CA ASN A 301 5.08 -8.73 -5.83
C ASN A 301 6.21 -8.02 -5.04
N PHE A 302 7.41 -8.60 -5.05
CA PHE A 302 8.60 -8.09 -4.37
C PHE A 302 9.81 -7.99 -5.31
N SER A 303 9.63 -8.19 -6.62
CA SER A 303 10.68 -8.14 -7.64
C SER A 303 11.44 -6.80 -7.67
N TYR A 304 10.82 -5.71 -7.23
CA TYR A 304 11.45 -4.40 -7.13
C TYR A 304 12.54 -4.30 -6.04
N LEU A 305 12.66 -5.30 -5.16
CA LEU A 305 13.66 -5.36 -4.09
C LEU A 305 14.90 -6.17 -4.48
N THR A 306 14.86 -6.85 -5.63
CA THR A 306 15.99 -7.60 -6.18
C THR A 306 16.65 -6.77 -7.29
N PRO A 307 17.97 -6.49 -7.22
CA PRO A 307 18.68 -5.70 -8.22
C PRO A 307 18.72 -6.31 -9.63
#